data_AF-A0A4Q0VAJ7-F1
#
_entry.id   AF-A0A4Q0VAJ7-F1
#
_cell.length_a   1.000
_cell.length_b   1.000
_cell.length_c   1.000
_cell.angle_alpha   90.00
_cell.angle_beta   90.00
_cell.angle_gamma   90.00
#
_symmetry.space_group_name_H-M   'P 1'
#
loop_
_entity.id
_entity.type
_entity.pdbx_description
1 polymer ?
#
loop_
_entity_poly.entity_id
_entity_poly.type
_entity_poly.pdbx_seq_one_letter_code
_entity_poly.pdbx_strand_id
1 'polypeptide(L)'
;MIDSEKIIEYIKRDPYYIKSVENPTEEMASIAISENPNLIRFIKNPELALKWQALKSSPWIIEHIENPTEEMCIYAVKNAWNTLKYIKDPSENTIKTAIGMKGWAIQFIENPSLEIQRMAVKKDADAIKYIKNPSDEIIVLAIKKDWSYIKHIKNPSFEVQLEAVKAQEQAMIYIKELTEEKVRSFLKVNFKVVKYLNKDYEDLAKKVVIEEISKEDVDEDFILDFIKTEALNINKFKFIHKFGSMKAKGIFVDYNLGM
;
A
#
# COMPACT_ATOMS: atom_id res chain seq x y z
N MET A 1 -5.61 50.31 34.36
CA MET A 1 -5.70 48.91 33.90
C MET A 1 -7.08 48.74 33.27
N ILE A 2 -7.17 48.19 32.06
CA ILE A 2 -8.46 47.82 31.46
C ILE A 2 -9.00 46.65 32.28
N ASP A 3 -10.29 46.69 32.62
CA ASP A 3 -10.96 45.63 33.36
C ASP A 3 -10.99 44.32 32.57
N SER A 4 -10.76 43.20 33.24
CA SER A 4 -10.77 41.85 32.65
C SER A 4 -12.10 41.55 31.95
N GLU A 5 -13.23 42.00 32.51
CA GLU A 5 -14.55 41.83 31.88
C GLU A 5 -14.64 42.54 30.53
N LYS A 6 -14.07 43.74 30.46
CA LYS A 6 -14.05 44.55 29.23
C LYS A 6 -13.15 43.93 28.16
N ILE A 7 -12.03 43.33 28.57
CA ILE A 7 -11.15 42.58 27.65
C ILE A 7 -11.91 41.36 27.10
N ILE A 8 -12.65 40.63 27.94
CA ILE A 8 -13.49 39.51 27.50
C ILE A 8 -14.55 39.97 26.49
N GLU A 9 -15.22 41.10 26.72
CA GLU A 9 -16.17 41.66 25.74
C GLU A 9 -15.51 41.97 24.38
N TYR A 10 -14.28 42.50 24.39
CA TYR A 10 -13.53 42.74 23.16
C TYR A 10 -13.17 41.45 22.44
N ILE A 11 -12.71 40.41 23.16
CA ILE A 11 -12.41 39.09 22.59
C ILE A 11 -13.67 38.44 22.02
N LYS A 12 -14.83 38.56 22.68
CA LYS A 12 -16.11 38.05 22.18
C LYS A 12 -16.54 38.72 20.87
N ARG A 13 -16.19 39.99 20.66
CA ARG A 13 -16.48 40.73 19.41
C ARG A 13 -15.45 40.46 18.32
N ASP A 14 -14.19 40.34 18.70
CA ASP A 14 -13.06 40.00 17.83
C ASP A 14 -12.06 39.09 18.57
N PRO A 15 -12.09 37.77 18.32
CA PRO A 15 -11.17 36.81 18.95
C PRO A 15 -9.70 37.15 18.77
N TYR A 16 -9.33 37.85 17.68
CA TYR A 16 -7.94 38.25 17.43
C TYR A 16 -7.42 39.30 18.42
N TYR A 17 -8.29 39.97 19.18
CA TYR A 17 -7.90 40.89 20.23
C TYR A 17 -6.98 40.23 21.27
N ILE A 18 -7.06 38.90 21.44
CA ILE A 18 -6.17 38.12 22.31
C ILE A 18 -4.67 38.37 22.04
N LYS A 19 -4.30 38.70 20.79
CA LYS A 19 -2.91 39.03 20.41
C LYS A 19 -2.36 40.27 21.12
N SER A 20 -3.25 41.18 21.49
CA SER A 20 -2.92 42.46 22.13
C SER A 20 -2.98 42.38 23.65
N VAL A 21 -3.40 41.24 24.21
CA VAL A 21 -3.50 41.03 25.65
C VAL A 21 -2.17 40.48 26.16
N GLU A 22 -1.48 41.26 26.98
CA GLU A 22 -0.29 40.79 27.69
C GLU A 22 -0.72 39.84 28.82
N ASN A 23 -0.28 38.58 28.75
CA ASN A 23 -0.63 37.51 29.71
C ASN A 23 -2.15 37.27 29.84
N PRO A 24 -2.85 36.81 28.79
CA PRO A 24 -4.28 36.57 28.85
C PRO A 24 -4.63 35.50 29.91
N THR A 25 -5.75 35.69 30.60
CA THR A 25 -6.28 34.66 31.51
C THR A 25 -6.72 33.43 30.72
N GLU A 26 -6.86 32.29 31.41
CA GLU A 26 -7.39 31.06 30.79
C GLU A 26 -8.78 31.26 30.19
N GLU A 27 -9.65 32.03 30.84
CA GLU A 27 -10.98 32.34 30.33
C GLU A 27 -10.91 33.13 29.02
N MET A 28 -10.07 34.18 28.97
CA MET A 28 -9.84 34.96 27.75
C MET A 28 -9.31 34.09 26.61
N ALA A 29 -8.33 33.24 26.91
CA ALA A 29 -7.75 32.28 25.98
C ALA A 29 -8.79 31.26 25.49
N SER A 30 -9.59 30.70 26.39
CA SER A 30 -10.62 29.71 26.08
C SER A 30 -11.69 30.28 25.15
N ILE A 31 -12.17 31.50 25.41
CA ILE A 31 -13.14 32.19 24.55
C ILE A 31 -12.54 32.48 23.17
N ALA A 32 -11.27 32.91 23.10
CA ALA A 32 -10.62 33.13 21.82
C ALA A 32 -10.46 31.81 21.02
N ILE A 33 -10.01 30.74 21.68
CA ILE A 33 -9.81 29.42 21.08
C ILE A 33 -11.13 28.77 20.63
N SER A 34 -12.24 28.97 21.36
CA SER A 34 -13.54 28.40 20.97
C SER A 34 -14.04 28.96 19.63
N GLU A 35 -13.72 30.22 19.34
CA GLU A 35 -14.05 30.85 18.06
C GLU A 35 -13.03 30.51 16.96
N ASN A 36 -11.73 30.52 17.29
CA ASN A 36 -10.67 30.15 16.36
C ASN A 36 -9.52 29.42 17.06
N PRO A 37 -9.39 28.10 16.89
CA PRO A 37 -8.38 27.33 17.61
C PRO A 37 -6.94 27.69 17.22
N ASN A 38 -6.72 28.30 16.04
CA ASN A 38 -5.39 28.75 15.61
C ASN A 38 -4.85 29.92 16.44
N LEU A 39 -5.69 30.55 17.28
CA LEU A 39 -5.25 31.61 18.17
C LEU A 39 -4.38 31.09 19.32
N ILE A 40 -4.34 29.77 19.55
CA ILE A 40 -3.44 29.15 20.53
C ILE A 40 -1.96 29.51 20.29
N ARG A 41 -1.57 29.80 19.04
CA ARG A 41 -0.20 30.22 18.70
C ARG A 41 0.22 31.57 19.30
N PHE A 42 -0.74 32.37 19.77
CA PHE A 42 -0.49 33.66 20.41
C PHE A 42 -0.50 33.56 21.95
N ILE A 43 -0.83 32.40 22.51
CA ILE A 43 -0.84 32.16 23.94
C ILE A 43 0.50 31.54 24.31
N LYS A 44 1.26 32.20 25.17
CA LYS A 44 2.52 31.67 25.69
C LYS A 44 2.23 30.57 26.71
N ASN A 45 2.86 29.40 26.56
CA ASN A 45 2.74 28.27 27.48
C ASN A 45 1.28 27.91 27.84
N PRO A 46 0.40 27.63 26.85
CA PRO A 46 -1.00 27.34 27.13
C PRO A 46 -1.13 26.09 27.99
N GLU A 47 -2.06 26.13 28.94
CA GLU A 47 -2.36 24.98 29.79
C GLU A 47 -2.87 23.78 28.99
N LEU A 48 -2.74 22.59 29.59
CA LEU A 48 -3.14 21.34 28.95
C LEU A 48 -4.62 21.34 28.51
N ALA A 49 -5.52 21.95 29.29
CA ALA A 49 -6.93 22.06 28.95
C ALA A 49 -7.17 22.89 27.68
N LEU A 50 -6.48 24.02 27.53
CA LEU A 50 -6.56 24.88 26.33
C LEU A 50 -5.97 24.19 25.11
N LYS A 51 -4.84 23.49 25.28
CA LYS A 51 -4.23 22.66 24.23
C LYS A 51 -5.23 21.62 23.71
N TRP A 52 -5.92 20.91 24.60
CA TRP A 52 -6.95 19.94 24.21
C TRP A 52 -8.18 20.58 23.59
N GLN A 53 -8.65 21.72 24.10
CA GLN A 53 -9.76 22.44 23.52
C GLN A 53 -9.47 22.81 22.06
N ALA A 54 -8.29 23.38 21.80
CA ALA A 54 -7.88 23.74 20.44
C ALA A 54 -7.72 22.51 19.54
N LEU A 55 -7.08 21.44 20.04
CA LEU A 55 -6.85 20.22 19.28
C LEU A 55 -8.13 19.46 18.92
N LYS A 56 -9.13 19.44 19.83
CA LYS A 56 -10.45 18.85 19.57
C LYS A 56 -11.26 19.64 18.55
N SER A 57 -11.02 20.95 18.45
CA SER A 57 -11.63 21.79 17.42
C SER A 57 -10.98 21.56 16.05
N SER A 58 -9.65 21.37 15.99
CA SER A 58 -8.93 21.01 14.76
C SER A 58 -7.66 20.20 15.06
N PRO A 59 -7.49 18.99 14.48
CA PRO A 59 -6.32 18.16 14.74
C PRO A 59 -5.01 18.76 14.19
N TRP A 60 -5.09 19.65 13.19
CA TRP A 60 -3.92 20.35 12.64
C TRP A 60 -3.27 21.33 13.60
N ILE A 61 -3.95 21.69 14.69
CA ILE A 61 -3.40 22.55 15.74
C ILE A 61 -2.19 21.91 16.41
N ILE A 62 -2.00 20.60 16.29
CA ILE A 62 -0.79 19.92 16.78
C ILE A 62 0.51 20.59 16.29
N GLU A 63 0.51 21.23 15.11
CA GLU A 63 1.62 22.01 14.58
C GLU A 63 2.03 23.19 15.48
N HIS A 64 1.08 23.75 16.23
CA HIS A 64 1.26 24.93 17.08
C HIS A 64 1.39 24.57 18.57
N ILE A 65 1.33 23.29 18.92
CA ILE A 65 1.46 22.84 20.30
C ILE A 65 2.91 22.47 20.55
N GLU A 66 3.59 23.24 21.40
CA GLU A 66 4.92 22.87 21.88
C GLU A 66 4.83 21.67 22.82
N ASN A 67 5.69 20.68 22.59
CA ASN A 67 5.82 19.43 23.33
C ASN A 67 4.44 18.76 23.60
N PRO A 68 3.71 18.33 22.55
CA PRO A 68 2.43 17.66 22.73
C PRO A 68 2.60 16.33 23.47
N THR A 69 1.58 15.93 24.24
CA THR A 69 1.58 14.62 24.89
C THR A 69 1.37 13.52 23.85
N GLU A 70 1.78 12.29 24.17
CA GLU A 70 1.55 11.13 23.29
C GLU A 70 0.06 10.95 22.95
N GLU A 71 -0.84 11.16 23.91
CA GLU A 71 -2.28 11.08 23.68
C GLU A 71 -2.77 12.10 22.66
N MET A 72 -2.20 13.32 22.66
CA MET A 72 -2.51 14.37 21.70
C MET A 72 -1.98 14.02 20.30
N CYS A 73 -0.76 13.48 20.23
CA CYS A 73 -0.17 12.98 18.99
C CYS A 73 -1.06 11.90 18.35
N ILE A 74 -1.44 10.88 19.13
CA ILE A 74 -2.35 9.81 18.71
C ILE A 74 -3.70 10.38 18.28
N TYR A 75 -4.28 11.31 19.05
CA TYR A 75 -5.56 11.94 18.71
C TYR A 75 -5.47 12.68 17.38
N ALA A 76 -4.42 13.46 17.16
CA ALA A 76 -4.20 14.21 15.93
C ALA A 76 -4.14 13.30 14.71
N VAL A 77 -3.28 12.27 14.73
CA VAL A 77 -3.10 11.36 13.59
C VAL A 77 -4.32 10.45 13.36
N LYS A 78 -5.09 10.13 14.41
CA LYS A 78 -6.32 9.35 14.28
C LYS A 78 -7.41 10.15 13.56
N ASN A 79 -7.48 11.46 13.77
CA ASN A 79 -8.49 12.33 13.13
C ASN A 79 -8.00 12.91 11.79
N ALA A 80 -6.70 13.06 11.60
CA ALA A 80 -6.08 13.50 10.36
C ALA A 80 -4.68 12.89 10.24
N TRP A 81 -4.56 11.74 9.57
CA TRP A 81 -3.32 10.95 9.46
C TRP A 81 -2.09 11.75 9.00
N ASN A 82 -2.30 12.77 8.16
CA ASN A 82 -1.24 13.61 7.62
C ASN A 82 -0.72 14.66 8.60
N THR A 83 -1.32 14.78 9.79
CA THR A 83 -0.77 15.59 10.89
C THR A 83 0.52 15.00 11.45
N LEU A 84 0.83 13.72 11.14
CA LEU A 84 2.11 13.10 11.48
C LEU A 84 3.30 13.96 11.05
N LYS A 85 3.22 14.67 9.92
CA LYS A 85 4.28 15.55 9.41
C LYS A 85 4.63 16.73 10.33
N TYR A 86 3.76 17.07 11.28
CA TYR A 86 3.93 18.18 12.22
C TYR A 86 4.41 17.72 13.60
N ILE A 87 4.41 16.41 13.86
CA ILE A 87 4.83 15.85 15.14
C ILE A 87 6.34 15.64 15.08
N LYS A 88 7.08 16.33 15.94
CA LYS A 88 8.52 16.12 16.09
C LYS A 88 8.75 14.83 16.88
N ASP A 89 9.66 13.98 16.38
CA ASP A 89 10.04 12.71 17.00
C ASP A 89 8.82 11.84 17.44
N PRO A 90 7.90 11.49 16.51
CA PRO A 90 6.69 10.76 16.86
C PRO A 90 7.04 9.38 17.42
N SER A 91 6.31 8.96 18.45
CA SER A 91 6.46 7.60 18.98
C SER A 91 6.11 6.55 17.93
N GLU A 92 6.59 5.32 18.15
CA GLU A 92 6.20 4.18 17.32
C GLU A 92 4.69 3.95 17.30
N ASN A 93 4.00 4.21 18.43
CA ASN A 93 2.54 4.05 18.51
C ASN A 93 1.80 5.12 17.71
N THR A 94 2.27 6.38 17.76
CA THR A 94 1.75 7.47 16.91
C THR A 94 1.95 7.15 15.43
N ILE A 95 3.15 6.68 15.05
CA ILE A 95 3.45 6.22 13.69
C ILE A 95 2.50 5.10 13.25
N LYS A 96 2.37 4.03 14.05
CA LYS A 96 1.51 2.87 13.74
C LYS A 96 0.05 3.29 13.63
N THR A 97 -0.42 4.21 14.47
CA THR A 97 -1.77 4.78 14.40
C THR A 97 -1.99 5.52 13.08
N ALA A 98 -1.07 6.41 12.69
CA ALA A 98 -1.15 7.16 11.44
C ALA A 98 -1.18 6.23 10.22
N ILE A 99 -0.31 5.22 10.18
CA ILE A 99 -0.26 4.19 9.13
C ILE A 99 -1.54 3.36 9.09
N GLY A 100 -2.09 3.01 10.26
CA GLY A 100 -3.35 2.29 10.38
C GLY A 100 -4.54 3.06 9.79
N MET A 101 -4.52 4.39 9.91
CA MET A 101 -5.49 5.27 9.26
C MET A 101 -5.27 5.35 7.74
N LYS A 102 -4.04 5.61 7.30
CA LYS A 102 -3.66 5.70 5.88
C LYS A 102 -2.23 5.22 5.68
N GLY A 103 -2.02 4.24 4.79
CA GLY A 103 -0.69 3.68 4.51
C GLY A 103 0.28 4.72 3.94
N TRP A 104 -0.25 5.74 3.26
CA TRP A 104 0.53 6.87 2.74
C TRP A 104 1.17 7.74 3.81
N ALA A 105 0.79 7.61 5.09
CA ALA A 105 1.44 8.33 6.19
C ALA A 105 2.95 8.03 6.28
N ILE A 106 3.40 6.89 5.71
CA ILE A 106 4.83 6.53 5.65
C ILE A 106 5.71 7.59 4.97
N GLN A 107 5.13 8.44 4.11
CA GLN A 107 5.85 9.53 3.46
C GLN A 107 6.42 10.58 4.44
N PHE A 108 5.92 10.61 5.68
CA PHE A 108 6.36 11.53 6.73
C PHE A 108 7.29 10.87 7.75
N ILE A 109 7.72 9.63 7.51
CA ILE A 109 8.60 8.87 8.41
C ILE A 109 9.97 8.79 7.77
N GLU A 110 10.98 9.30 8.45
CA GLU A 110 12.35 9.13 8.02
C GLU A 110 12.83 7.71 8.34
N ASN A 111 13.43 7.03 7.35
CA ASN A 111 13.99 5.68 7.47
C ASN A 111 13.04 4.67 8.17
N PRO A 112 11.82 4.43 7.63
CA PRO A 112 10.83 3.57 8.27
C PRO A 112 11.35 2.13 8.40
N SER A 113 11.10 1.50 9.55
CA SER A 113 11.45 0.10 9.77
C SER A 113 10.73 -0.83 8.79
N LEU A 114 11.26 -2.05 8.58
CA LEU A 114 10.63 -3.04 7.71
C LEU A 114 9.19 -3.37 8.16
N GLU A 115 8.92 -3.36 9.47
CA GLU A 115 7.56 -3.53 9.99
C GLU A 115 6.62 -2.40 9.55
N ILE A 116 7.05 -1.14 9.68
CA ILE A 116 6.27 0.03 9.25
C ILE A 116 6.04 0.01 7.73
N GLN A 117 7.06 -0.33 6.94
CA GLN A 117 6.93 -0.51 5.49
C GLN A 117 5.88 -1.57 5.14
N ARG A 118 5.92 -2.73 5.81
CA ARG A 118 4.92 -3.79 5.61
C ARG A 118 3.52 -3.33 5.97
N MET A 119 3.36 -2.66 7.11
CA MET A 119 2.06 -2.12 7.53
C MET A 119 1.51 -1.13 6.50
N ALA A 120 2.36 -0.22 6.01
CA ALA A 120 1.99 0.79 5.03
C ALA A 120 1.48 0.17 3.73
N VAL A 121 2.24 -0.75 3.13
CA VAL A 121 1.88 -1.42 1.86
C VAL A 121 0.69 -2.36 2.02
N LYS A 122 0.58 -3.06 3.16
CA LYS A 122 -0.60 -3.87 3.48
C LYS A 122 -1.84 -3.01 3.67
N LYS A 123 -1.71 -1.77 4.13
CA LYS A 123 -2.85 -0.83 4.20
C LYS A 123 -3.19 -0.30 2.81
N ASP A 124 -2.25 0.38 2.15
CA ASP A 124 -2.39 0.96 0.83
C ASP A 124 -1.19 0.53 -0.03
N ALA A 125 -1.39 -0.28 -1.08
CA ALA A 125 -0.28 -0.78 -1.90
C ALA A 125 0.56 0.36 -2.51
N ASP A 126 -0.11 1.47 -2.87
CA ASP A 126 0.50 2.69 -3.38
C ASP A 126 1.51 3.34 -2.43
N ALA A 127 1.49 2.99 -1.14
CA ALA A 127 2.46 3.48 -0.17
C ALA A 127 3.91 3.12 -0.55
N ILE A 128 4.11 2.08 -1.35
CA ILE A 128 5.44 1.69 -1.86
C ILE A 128 6.15 2.84 -2.60
N LYS A 129 5.41 3.75 -3.24
CA LYS A 129 5.94 4.93 -3.93
C LYS A 129 6.69 5.89 -3.00
N TYR A 130 6.39 5.84 -1.70
CA TYR A 130 7.01 6.67 -0.67
C TYR A 130 8.13 5.95 0.09
N ILE A 131 8.39 4.69 -0.24
CA ILE A 131 9.47 3.91 0.37
C ILE A 131 10.71 4.03 -0.51
N LYS A 132 11.80 4.55 0.05
CA LYS A 132 13.07 4.63 -0.65
C LYS A 132 13.72 3.24 -0.68
N ASN A 133 14.04 2.75 -1.89
CA ASN A 133 14.68 1.44 -2.11
C ASN A 133 13.98 0.29 -1.37
N PRO A 134 12.67 0.03 -1.65
CA PRO A 134 11.96 -1.05 -0.98
C PRO A 134 12.63 -2.40 -1.27
N SER A 135 12.65 -3.29 -0.28
CA SER A 135 13.12 -4.66 -0.48
C SER A 135 12.15 -5.45 -1.37
N ASP A 136 12.63 -6.56 -1.92
CA ASP A 136 11.80 -7.49 -2.70
C ASP A 136 10.57 -7.96 -1.91
N GLU A 137 10.70 -8.18 -0.59
CA GLU A 137 9.56 -8.52 0.28
C GLU A 137 8.45 -7.46 0.22
N ILE A 138 8.82 -6.17 0.32
CA ILE A 138 7.87 -5.05 0.27
C ILE A 138 7.27 -4.89 -1.12
N ILE A 139 8.09 -5.08 -2.15
CA ILE A 139 7.67 -5.06 -3.55
C ILE A 139 6.62 -6.15 -3.82
N VAL A 140 6.92 -7.39 -3.40
CA VAL A 140 6.02 -8.54 -3.59
C VAL A 140 4.69 -8.30 -2.87
N LEU A 141 4.70 -7.68 -1.69
CA LEU A 141 3.46 -7.30 -0.99
C LEU A 141 2.61 -6.33 -1.81
N ALA A 142 3.21 -5.37 -2.52
CA ALA A 142 2.49 -4.46 -3.39
C ALA A 142 1.95 -5.19 -4.64
N ILE A 143 2.78 -6.03 -5.28
CA ILE A 143 2.41 -6.81 -6.48
C ILE A 143 1.27 -7.79 -6.20
N LYS A 144 1.25 -8.43 -5.03
CA LYS A 144 0.15 -9.32 -4.62
C LYS A 144 -1.20 -8.59 -4.54
N LYS A 145 -1.20 -7.26 -4.37
CA LYS A 145 -2.41 -6.45 -4.43
C LYS A 145 -2.71 -5.92 -5.83
N ASP A 146 -1.69 -5.48 -6.55
CA ASP A 146 -1.80 -5.04 -7.94
C ASP A 146 -0.50 -5.37 -8.69
N TRP A 147 -0.57 -6.40 -9.54
CA TRP A 147 0.57 -6.86 -10.32
C TRP A 147 1.19 -5.75 -11.17
N SER A 148 0.41 -4.73 -11.54
CA SER A 148 0.84 -3.66 -12.43
C SER A 148 1.92 -2.76 -11.82
N TYR A 149 2.20 -2.85 -10.51
CA TYR A 149 3.32 -2.16 -9.88
C TYR A 149 4.67 -2.54 -10.49
N ILE A 150 4.82 -3.73 -11.06
CA ILE A 150 6.06 -4.16 -11.72
C ILE A 150 6.54 -3.16 -12.80
N LYS A 151 5.62 -2.42 -13.44
CA LYS A 151 5.96 -1.40 -14.45
C LYS A 151 6.81 -0.23 -13.90
N HIS A 152 6.76 -0.01 -12.59
CA HIS A 152 7.46 1.07 -11.91
C HIS A 152 8.76 0.62 -11.25
N ILE A 153 9.10 -0.68 -11.36
CA ILE A 153 10.27 -1.26 -10.70
C ILE A 153 11.40 -1.36 -11.71
N LYS A 154 12.49 -0.65 -11.44
CA LYS A 154 13.70 -0.75 -12.24
C LYS A 154 14.40 -2.08 -11.94
N ASN A 155 14.51 -2.94 -12.95
CA ASN A 155 15.19 -4.23 -12.86
C ASN A 155 14.64 -5.12 -11.73
N PRO A 156 13.35 -5.54 -11.79
CA PRO A 156 12.76 -6.39 -10.76
C PRO A 156 13.55 -7.69 -10.61
N SER A 157 13.71 -8.19 -9.39
CA SER A 157 14.33 -9.49 -9.16
C SER A 157 13.50 -10.62 -9.75
N PHE A 158 14.07 -11.82 -9.85
CA PHE A 158 13.34 -12.97 -10.38
C PHE A 158 12.11 -13.33 -9.53
N GLU A 159 12.20 -13.21 -8.21
CA GLU A 159 11.05 -13.43 -7.31
C GLU A 159 9.91 -12.45 -7.60
N VAL A 160 10.25 -11.16 -7.74
CA VAL A 160 9.30 -10.10 -8.10
C VAL A 160 8.64 -10.36 -9.45
N GLN A 161 9.43 -10.80 -10.44
CA GLN A 161 8.94 -11.16 -11.77
C GLN A 161 7.98 -12.36 -11.70
N LEU A 162 8.34 -13.40 -10.95
CA LEU A 162 7.57 -14.62 -10.80
C LEU A 162 6.21 -14.35 -10.14
N GLU A 163 6.18 -13.56 -9.07
CA GLU A 163 4.95 -13.18 -8.38
C GLU A 163 4.04 -12.32 -9.27
N ALA A 164 4.60 -11.40 -10.06
CA ALA A 164 3.80 -10.61 -11.00
C ALA A 164 3.19 -11.47 -12.11
N VAL A 165 3.97 -12.41 -12.67
CA VAL A 165 3.50 -13.35 -13.70
C VAL A 165 2.43 -14.29 -13.17
N LYS A 166 2.62 -14.82 -11.96
CA LYS A 166 1.64 -15.65 -11.28
C LYS A 166 0.30 -14.92 -11.11
N ALA A 167 0.34 -13.62 -10.80
CA ALA A 167 -0.85 -12.80 -10.66
C ALA A 167 -1.49 -12.43 -12.01
N GLN A 168 -0.69 -12.16 -13.04
CA GLN A 168 -1.19 -11.80 -14.37
C GLN A 168 -0.14 -12.03 -15.47
N GLU A 169 -0.54 -12.68 -16.57
CA GLU A 169 0.37 -13.00 -17.66
C GLU A 169 0.90 -11.75 -18.40
N GLN A 170 0.15 -10.64 -18.39
CA GLN A 170 0.52 -9.33 -18.95
C GLN A 170 1.80 -8.78 -18.31
N ALA A 171 2.19 -9.25 -17.12
CA ALA A 171 3.44 -8.88 -16.48
C ALA A 171 4.66 -9.16 -17.38
N MET A 172 4.56 -10.14 -18.28
CA MET A 172 5.61 -10.47 -19.27
C MET A 172 6.07 -9.26 -20.09
N ILE A 173 5.20 -8.28 -20.36
CA ILE A 173 5.53 -7.06 -21.11
C ILE A 173 6.62 -6.22 -20.41
N TYR A 174 6.72 -6.33 -19.08
CA TYR A 174 7.67 -5.57 -18.27
C TYR A 174 8.93 -6.35 -17.90
N ILE A 175 9.02 -7.63 -18.30
CA ILE A 175 10.16 -8.49 -18.01
C ILE A 175 11.15 -8.41 -19.16
N LYS A 176 12.35 -7.93 -18.86
CA LYS A 176 13.48 -7.91 -19.80
C LYS A 176 14.27 -9.21 -19.68
N GLU A 177 14.91 -9.57 -20.80
CA GLU A 177 15.87 -10.68 -20.89
C GLU A 177 15.30 -12.01 -20.37
N LEU A 178 14.62 -12.72 -21.26
CA LEU A 178 14.13 -14.06 -21.01
C LEU A 178 15.26 -15.07 -21.15
N THR A 179 15.37 -15.96 -20.16
CA THR A 179 16.20 -17.16 -20.22
C THR A 179 15.28 -18.38 -20.23
N GLU A 180 15.77 -19.54 -20.68
CA GLU A 180 14.99 -20.77 -20.64
C GLU A 180 14.51 -21.10 -19.21
N GLU A 181 15.34 -20.85 -18.20
CA GLU A 181 15.00 -21.07 -16.79
C GLU A 181 13.83 -20.20 -16.33
N LYS A 182 13.85 -18.90 -16.66
CA LYS A 182 12.75 -17.98 -16.37
C LYS A 182 11.47 -18.41 -17.07
N VAL A 183 11.56 -18.68 -18.38
CA VAL A 183 10.41 -19.08 -19.20
C VAL A 183 9.77 -20.37 -18.67
N ARG A 184 10.59 -21.37 -18.34
CA ARG A 184 10.15 -22.62 -17.70
C ARG A 184 9.38 -22.34 -16.41
N SER A 185 9.89 -21.46 -15.56
CA SER A 185 9.25 -21.11 -14.29
C SER A 185 7.94 -20.35 -14.48
N PHE A 186 7.92 -19.38 -15.40
CA PHE A 186 6.72 -18.59 -15.72
C PHE A 186 5.59 -19.45 -16.28
N LEU A 187 5.89 -20.35 -17.22
CA LEU A 187 4.92 -21.28 -17.79
C LEU A 187 4.29 -22.19 -16.72
N LYS A 188 5.04 -22.56 -15.68
CA LYS A 188 4.54 -23.42 -14.59
C LYS A 188 3.62 -22.68 -13.62
N VAL A 189 3.86 -21.39 -13.37
CA VAL A 189 3.01 -20.61 -12.44
C VAL A 189 1.83 -19.92 -13.13
N ASN A 190 1.90 -19.66 -14.43
CA ASN A 190 0.83 -19.11 -15.24
C ASN A 190 1.04 -19.49 -16.71
N PHE A 191 0.35 -20.53 -17.19
CA PHE A 191 0.59 -21.04 -18.53
C PHE A 191 0.19 -20.04 -19.64
N LYS A 192 -0.73 -19.11 -19.37
CA LYS A 192 -1.16 -18.09 -20.33
C LYS A 192 -0.03 -17.20 -20.84
N VAL A 193 1.12 -17.15 -20.14
CA VAL A 193 2.31 -16.43 -20.61
C VAL A 193 2.82 -16.91 -21.96
N VAL A 194 2.48 -18.14 -22.36
CA VAL A 194 2.88 -18.72 -23.66
C VAL A 194 2.55 -17.80 -24.85
N LYS A 195 1.49 -16.97 -24.75
CA LYS A 195 1.10 -16.01 -25.81
C LYS A 195 2.08 -14.84 -25.99
N TYR A 196 2.99 -14.61 -25.03
CA TYR A 196 4.02 -13.57 -25.10
C TYR A 196 5.40 -14.12 -25.47
N LEU A 197 5.54 -15.44 -25.64
CA LEU A 197 6.80 -16.06 -26.01
C LEU A 197 6.98 -16.03 -27.53
N ASN A 198 8.23 -15.84 -27.97
CA ASN A 198 8.58 -15.99 -29.37
C ASN A 198 8.68 -17.48 -29.75
N LYS A 199 8.87 -17.77 -31.04
CA LYS A 199 8.95 -19.15 -31.55
C LYS A 199 10.13 -19.95 -30.98
N ASP A 200 11.20 -19.29 -30.53
CA ASP A 200 12.39 -19.97 -30.01
C ASP A 200 12.09 -20.77 -28.72
N TYR A 201 11.05 -20.38 -27.98
CA TYR A 201 10.61 -21.08 -26.77
C TYR A 201 9.50 -22.12 -27.01
N GLU A 202 9.06 -22.34 -28.25
CA GLU A 202 7.94 -23.24 -28.54
C GLU A 202 8.22 -24.69 -28.08
N ASP A 203 9.43 -25.19 -28.33
CA ASP A 203 9.84 -26.53 -27.91
C ASP A 203 10.01 -26.64 -26.40
N LEU A 204 10.49 -25.58 -25.74
CA LEU A 204 10.53 -25.51 -24.29
C LEU A 204 9.12 -25.54 -23.69
N ALA A 205 8.18 -24.76 -24.26
CA ALA A 205 6.80 -24.75 -23.82
C ALA A 205 6.15 -26.13 -23.96
N LYS A 206 6.37 -26.83 -25.09
CA LYS A 206 5.92 -28.22 -25.27
C LYS A 206 6.48 -29.15 -24.21
N LYS A 207 7.78 -29.05 -23.87
CA LYS A 207 8.40 -29.85 -22.81
C LYS A 207 7.75 -29.57 -21.44
N VAL A 208 7.53 -28.30 -21.10
CA VAL A 208 6.83 -27.92 -19.86
C VAL A 208 5.42 -28.49 -19.82
N VAL A 209 4.67 -28.41 -20.91
CA VAL A 209 3.32 -29.02 -20.98
C VAL A 209 3.41 -30.52 -20.71
N ILE A 210 4.30 -31.26 -21.38
CA ILE A 210 4.46 -32.71 -21.16
C ILE A 210 4.76 -33.02 -19.70
N GLU A 211 5.70 -32.29 -19.09
CA GLU A 211 6.05 -32.44 -17.69
C GLU A 211 4.84 -32.24 -16.77
N GLU A 212 4.07 -31.16 -16.95
CA GLU A 212 2.95 -30.83 -16.07
C GLU A 212 1.76 -31.77 -16.28
N ILE A 213 1.36 -32.07 -17.53
CA ILE A 213 0.19 -32.93 -17.80
C ILE A 213 0.42 -34.39 -17.45
N SER A 214 1.66 -34.83 -17.34
CA SER A 214 2.01 -36.21 -16.94
C SER A 214 1.84 -36.47 -15.44
N LYS A 215 1.67 -35.42 -14.62
CA LYS A 215 1.50 -35.54 -13.17
C LYS A 215 0.11 -36.03 -12.81
N GLU A 216 0.02 -36.92 -11.83
CA GLU A 216 -1.26 -37.40 -11.30
C GLU A 216 -2.00 -36.32 -10.51
N ASP A 217 -1.27 -35.39 -9.90
CA ASP A 217 -1.79 -34.24 -9.15
C ASP A 217 -1.88 -32.96 -9.99
N VAL A 218 -1.79 -33.06 -11.33
CA VAL A 218 -1.80 -31.89 -12.23
C VAL A 218 -2.92 -30.90 -11.91
N ASP A 219 -2.59 -29.62 -11.94
CA ASP A 219 -3.50 -28.52 -11.71
C ASP A 219 -4.53 -28.39 -12.84
N GLU A 220 -5.81 -28.22 -12.49
CA GLU A 220 -6.90 -28.16 -13.47
C GLU A 220 -6.82 -26.89 -14.32
N ASP A 221 -6.51 -25.75 -13.72
CA ASP A 221 -6.39 -24.47 -14.43
C ASP A 221 -5.27 -24.53 -15.47
N PHE A 222 -4.15 -25.18 -15.15
CA PHE A 222 -3.07 -25.42 -16.13
C PHE A 222 -3.58 -26.19 -17.37
N ILE A 223 -4.34 -27.28 -17.16
CA ILE A 223 -4.89 -28.07 -18.27
C ILE A 223 -5.86 -27.23 -19.10
N LEU A 224 -6.77 -26.50 -18.45
CA LEU A 224 -7.74 -25.65 -19.13
C LEU A 224 -7.05 -24.55 -19.95
N ASP A 225 -6.03 -23.89 -19.39
CA ASP A 225 -5.24 -22.89 -20.10
C ASP A 225 -4.50 -23.49 -21.29
N PHE A 226 -3.96 -24.70 -21.14
CA PHE A 226 -3.34 -25.44 -22.25
C PHE A 226 -4.32 -25.80 -23.37
N ILE A 227 -5.53 -26.23 -23.04
CA ILE A 227 -6.54 -26.58 -24.03
C ILE A 227 -6.98 -25.33 -24.80
N LYS A 228 -7.24 -24.23 -24.08
CA LYS A 228 -7.76 -22.98 -24.64
C LYS A 228 -6.73 -22.19 -25.44
N THR A 229 -5.44 -22.39 -25.20
CA THR A 229 -4.42 -21.60 -25.91
C THR A 229 -4.28 -22.01 -27.38
N GLU A 230 -4.31 -21.00 -28.24
CA GLU A 230 -3.99 -21.11 -29.67
C GLU A 230 -2.51 -20.79 -29.96
N ALA A 231 -1.75 -20.34 -28.95
CA ALA A 231 -0.35 -19.93 -29.13
C ALA A 231 0.58 -21.09 -29.51
N LEU A 232 0.17 -22.34 -29.25
CA LEU A 232 0.91 -23.54 -29.62
C LEU A 232 0.15 -24.34 -30.69
N ASN A 233 0.79 -24.57 -31.83
CA ASN A 233 0.25 -25.39 -32.90
C ASN A 233 0.36 -26.88 -32.56
N ILE A 234 -0.56 -27.37 -31.73
CA ILE A 234 -0.58 -28.73 -31.19
C ILE A 234 -1.99 -29.30 -31.30
N ASN A 235 -2.10 -30.53 -31.81
CA ASN A 235 -3.33 -31.30 -31.71
C ASN A 235 -3.53 -31.73 -30.23
N LYS A 236 -4.34 -30.97 -29.48
CA LYS A 236 -4.54 -31.14 -28.04
C LYS A 236 -5.00 -32.55 -27.67
N PHE A 237 -5.93 -33.13 -28.45
CA PHE A 237 -6.42 -34.49 -28.26
C PHE A 237 -5.28 -35.51 -28.30
N LYS A 238 -4.50 -35.55 -29.39
CA LYS A 238 -3.38 -36.50 -29.55
C LYS A 238 -2.31 -36.27 -28.49
N PHE A 239 -2.05 -35.01 -28.14
CA PHE A 239 -1.03 -34.63 -27.18
C PHE A 239 -1.37 -35.10 -25.76
N ILE A 240 -2.58 -34.80 -25.28
CA ILE A 240 -3.05 -35.19 -23.94
C ILE A 240 -3.24 -36.70 -23.87
N HIS A 241 -3.78 -37.34 -24.91
CA HIS A 241 -3.91 -38.79 -24.93
C HIS A 241 -2.55 -39.50 -24.80
N LYS A 242 -1.52 -38.97 -25.48
CA LYS A 242 -0.18 -39.56 -25.50
C LYS A 242 0.61 -39.32 -24.21
N PHE A 243 0.55 -38.11 -23.65
CA PHE A 243 1.45 -37.69 -22.56
C PHE A 243 0.75 -37.39 -21.23
N GLY A 244 -0.57 -37.22 -21.23
CA GLY A 244 -1.35 -36.87 -20.04
C GLY A 244 -1.54 -38.04 -19.08
N SER A 245 -1.57 -37.73 -17.78
CA SER A 245 -2.05 -38.61 -16.71
C SER A 245 -3.53 -38.94 -16.88
N MET A 246 -4.03 -39.89 -16.08
CA MET A 246 -5.47 -40.19 -16.07
C MET A 246 -6.30 -38.97 -15.68
N LYS A 247 -5.81 -38.17 -14.72
CA LYS A 247 -6.44 -36.91 -14.33
C LYS A 247 -6.50 -35.92 -15.48
N ALA A 248 -5.38 -35.68 -16.17
CA ALA A 248 -5.34 -34.77 -17.32
C ALA A 248 -6.31 -35.19 -18.45
N LYS A 249 -6.41 -36.48 -18.73
CA LYS A 249 -7.35 -37.05 -19.70
C LYS A 249 -8.80 -36.85 -19.28
N GLY A 250 -9.11 -37.06 -17.99
CA GLY A 250 -10.44 -36.80 -17.43
C GLY A 250 -10.87 -35.35 -17.63
N ILE A 251 -10.05 -34.40 -17.17
CA ILE A 251 -10.31 -32.95 -17.33
C ILE A 251 -10.53 -32.57 -18.80
N PHE A 252 -9.71 -33.13 -19.71
CA PHE A 252 -9.87 -32.88 -21.14
C PHE A 252 -11.20 -33.41 -21.69
N VAL A 253 -11.63 -34.61 -21.28
CA VAL A 253 -12.93 -35.16 -21.69
C VAL A 253 -14.07 -34.30 -21.14
N ASP A 254 -14.03 -33.96 -19.85
CA ASP A 254 -15.05 -33.15 -19.20
C ASP A 254 -15.22 -31.78 -19.88
N TYR A 255 -14.10 -31.12 -20.21
CA TYR A 255 -14.12 -29.86 -20.95
C TYR A 255 -14.80 -29.96 -22.33
N ASN A 256 -14.60 -31.06 -23.06
CA ASN A 256 -15.20 -31.26 -24.39
C ASN A 256 -16.65 -31.76 -24.35
N LEU A 257 -17.11 -32.33 -23.22
CA LEU A 257 -18.50 -32.77 -23.03
C LEU A 257 -19.38 -31.70 -22.37
N GLY A 258 -18.77 -30.76 -21.64
CA GLY A 258 -19.45 -29.65 -20.97
C GLY A 258 -19.65 -28.39 -21.83
N MET A 259 -19.17 -28.40 -23.08
CA MET A 259 -19.50 -27.43 -24.14
C MET A 259 -20.46 -28.07 -25.14
#